data_AF-A0AAQ3PW25-F1
#
_entry.id   AF-A0AAQ3PW25-F1
#
_cell.length_a   1.000
_cell.length_b   1.000
_cell.length_c   1.000
_cell.angle_alpha   90.00
_cell.angle_beta   90.00
_cell.angle_gamma   90.00
#
_symmetry.space_group_name_H-M   'P 1'
#
loop_
_entity.id
_entity.type
_entity.pdbx_description
1 polymer ?
#
loop_
_entity_poly.entity_id
_entity_poly.type
_entity_poly.pdbx_seq_one_letter_code
_entity_poly.pdbx_strand_id
1 'polypeptide(L)'
;MDYSALLRFTAFNPDYRTYALLLRACVKCSDLYAAMEIHGHLTKVGLLSNQYVTPELFKLYIAHDRMFEARELFWSMLEWSIDPFYGNLMLMGFLKSGQLDKAYQIFKRMPVKDLVSWNSMISGAVRSAHMKDAMNLFSRLVGSGLVPDGFSFSSVLSACARAGACRYGVWVHQLMTEMGVEMNHILSSALVDMYAKCGKIDVATEIFSTVKKKHICVWNAMISGLAAHGLGSDVVILFHKMKTEELVPDRVTFVALLTAFSHCGMVEEARQYFKSMTTEYSIMPEVEHYGALVDTLSRAGLLDEAYNLVKSMDVKPDVVIWRALLSACRKYCQTKLGEVAVEHMACHGSGDYTLLSTIYSSANRWNDSEEVWKQRKQKKIRKNKGLSWVELWGSTHEFKAGDRSHPDTEDIYRVLHGLCKRAKVEGYAPLTELVTKDVSEEEREENLTFHSEKLAVAYSVLKTGPGTEIMVSKNLQTCIDCHEWMKIISKVLCRVIIMRDRMRFHRFESGCCSCKDYWFNTEGHSILAQLELS
;
A
#
# COMPACT_ATOMS: atom_id res chain seq x y z
N MET A 1 50.17 -5.74 -11.34
CA MET A 1 50.74 -7.03 -11.82
C MET A 1 49.55 -7.89 -12.22
N ASP A 2 49.48 -8.29 -13.48
CA ASP A 2 48.35 -9.01 -14.06
C ASP A 2 48.26 -10.44 -13.48
N TYR A 3 47.11 -10.82 -12.92
CA TYR A 3 46.86 -12.13 -12.31
C TYR A 3 47.15 -13.28 -13.28
N SER A 4 46.89 -13.05 -14.57
CA SER A 4 47.17 -14.01 -15.65
C SER A 4 48.67 -14.27 -15.85
N ALA A 5 49.53 -13.29 -15.52
CA ALA A 5 50.98 -13.43 -15.60
C ALA A 5 51.55 -14.21 -14.40
N LEU A 6 50.90 -14.12 -13.23
CA LEU A 6 51.33 -14.76 -11.99
C LEU A 6 51.13 -16.29 -12.01
N LEU A 7 50.09 -16.77 -12.70
CA LEU A 7 49.82 -18.20 -12.91
C LEU A 7 50.65 -18.85 -14.03
N ARG A 8 51.21 -18.05 -14.95
CA ARG A 8 52.00 -18.56 -16.10
C ARG A 8 53.46 -18.90 -15.75
N PHE A 9 53.97 -18.45 -14.60
CA PHE A 9 55.32 -18.78 -14.13
C PHE A 9 55.30 -19.96 -13.14
N THR A 10 55.88 -21.07 -13.58
CA THR A 10 55.70 -22.45 -13.10
C THR A 10 56.43 -22.82 -11.79
N ALA A 11 56.55 -21.90 -10.83
CA ALA A 11 57.09 -22.22 -9.50
C ALA A 11 56.22 -21.74 -8.32
N PHE A 12 55.12 -21.04 -8.61
CA PHE A 12 54.25 -20.52 -7.58
C PHE A 12 53.02 -21.42 -7.39
N ASN A 13 52.96 -22.12 -6.26
CA ASN A 13 51.76 -22.83 -5.81
C ASN A 13 50.99 -21.92 -4.84
N PRO A 14 50.05 -21.09 -5.34
CA PRO A 14 49.26 -20.22 -4.48
C PRO A 14 48.48 -21.05 -3.46
N ASP A 15 48.68 -20.73 -2.19
CA ASP A 15 47.94 -21.31 -1.08
C ASP A 15 46.65 -20.51 -0.81
N TYR A 16 45.85 -20.98 0.16
CA TYR A 16 44.62 -20.30 0.55
C TYR A 16 44.85 -18.84 1.00
N ARG A 17 46.01 -18.52 1.59
CA ARG A 17 46.36 -17.16 2.05
C ARG A 17 46.56 -16.23 0.86
N THR A 18 47.25 -16.73 -0.16
CA THR A 18 47.48 -16.02 -1.41
C THR A 18 46.15 -15.69 -2.09
N TYR A 19 45.24 -16.66 -2.22
CA TYR A 19 43.92 -16.42 -2.79
C TYR A 19 43.08 -15.44 -1.97
N ALA A 20 43.08 -15.55 -0.64
CA ALA A 20 42.37 -14.61 0.22
C ALA A 20 42.88 -13.17 0.06
N LEU A 21 44.20 -12.97 -0.07
CA LEU A 21 44.79 -11.65 -0.32
C LEU A 21 44.41 -11.10 -1.70
N LEU A 22 44.45 -11.94 -2.74
CA LEU A 22 44.05 -11.54 -4.09
C LEU A 22 42.58 -11.16 -4.14
N LEU A 23 41.69 -11.95 -3.53
CA LEU A 23 40.27 -11.62 -3.46
C LEU A 23 40.01 -10.33 -2.68
N ARG A 24 40.73 -10.08 -1.58
CA ARG A 24 40.66 -8.80 -0.86
C ARG A 24 41.11 -7.63 -1.72
N ALA A 25 42.13 -7.81 -2.57
CA ALA A 25 42.54 -6.81 -3.54
C ALA A 25 41.44 -6.58 -4.59
N CYS A 26 40.83 -7.65 -5.13
CA CYS A 26 39.69 -7.55 -6.04
C CYS A 26 38.49 -6.83 -5.40
N VAL A 27 38.21 -7.06 -4.12
CA VAL A 27 37.16 -6.33 -3.36
C VAL A 27 37.48 -4.85 -3.29
N LYS A 28 38.74 -4.48 -3.00
CA LYS A 28 39.16 -3.06 -2.94
C LYS A 28 39.12 -2.37 -4.31
N CYS A 29 39.44 -3.10 -5.38
CA CYS A 29 39.47 -2.57 -6.73
C CYS A 29 38.14 -2.74 -7.49
N SER A 30 37.14 -3.37 -6.87
CA SER A 30 35.87 -3.75 -7.49
C SER A 30 36.04 -4.51 -8.82
N ASP A 31 37.05 -5.37 -8.91
CA ASP A 31 37.35 -6.16 -10.12
C ASP A 31 36.63 -7.52 -10.09
N LEU A 32 35.43 -7.55 -10.67
CA LEU A 32 34.62 -8.76 -10.77
C LEU A 32 35.21 -9.80 -11.73
N TYR A 33 35.89 -9.36 -12.79
CA TYR A 33 36.40 -10.27 -13.82
C TYR A 33 37.54 -11.12 -13.25
N ALA A 34 38.53 -10.47 -12.60
CA ALA A 34 39.62 -11.17 -11.92
C ALA A 34 39.09 -12.12 -10.83
N ALA A 35 38.05 -11.71 -10.08
CA ALA A 35 37.44 -12.56 -9.06
C ALA A 35 36.76 -13.81 -9.64
N MET A 36 36.13 -13.71 -10.82
CA MET A 36 35.55 -14.86 -11.52
C MET A 36 36.62 -15.81 -12.06
N GLU A 37 37.75 -15.31 -12.57
CA GLU A 37 38.89 -16.15 -12.94
C GLU A 37 39.49 -16.87 -11.72
N ILE A 38 39.63 -16.16 -10.60
CA ILE A 38 40.07 -16.75 -9.32
C ILE A 38 39.08 -17.84 -8.87
N HIS A 39 37.77 -17.59 -8.93
CA HIS A 39 36.76 -18.61 -8.61
C HIS A 39 36.93 -19.87 -9.46
N GLY A 40 37.05 -19.73 -10.79
CA GLY A 40 37.26 -20.88 -11.68
C GLY A 40 38.51 -21.68 -11.32
N HIS A 41 39.59 -21.01 -10.91
CA HIS A 41 40.81 -21.68 -10.45
C HIS A 41 40.65 -22.36 -9.09
N LEU A 42 39.97 -21.71 -8.12
CA LEU A 42 39.69 -22.28 -6.81
C LEU A 42 38.88 -23.58 -6.89
N THR A 43 37.91 -23.63 -7.81
CA THR A 43 37.12 -24.84 -8.08
C THR A 43 38.00 -25.97 -8.60
N LYS A 44 38.92 -25.69 -9.53
CA LYS A 44 39.85 -26.70 -10.08
C LYS A 44 40.82 -27.25 -9.06
N VAL A 45 41.32 -26.40 -8.15
CA VAL A 45 42.29 -26.79 -7.10
C VAL A 45 41.59 -27.38 -5.86
N GLY A 46 40.26 -27.35 -5.79
CA GLY A 46 39.51 -27.91 -4.65
C GLY A 46 39.57 -27.05 -3.39
N LEU A 47 39.88 -25.75 -3.51
CA LEU A 47 39.98 -24.81 -2.39
C LEU A 47 38.71 -23.97 -2.20
N LEU A 48 37.63 -24.25 -2.95
CA LEU A 48 36.40 -23.46 -2.91
C LEU A 48 35.64 -23.54 -1.57
N SER A 49 35.78 -24.64 -0.82
CA SER A 49 35.19 -24.80 0.52
C SER A 49 36.11 -24.30 1.64
N ASN A 50 37.22 -23.62 1.30
CA ASN A 50 38.16 -23.14 2.31
C ASN A 50 37.61 -21.92 3.07
N GLN A 51 37.52 -22.06 4.40
CA GLN A 51 36.97 -21.05 5.32
C GLN A 51 37.58 -19.63 5.23
N TYR A 52 38.78 -19.46 4.65
CA TYR A 52 39.42 -18.15 4.51
C TYR A 52 39.21 -17.52 3.13
N VAL A 53 38.89 -18.32 2.12
CA VAL A 53 38.81 -17.88 0.71
C VAL A 53 37.37 -17.62 0.30
N THR A 54 36.48 -18.57 0.59
CA THR A 54 35.06 -18.52 0.20
C THR A 54 34.35 -17.25 0.71
N PRO A 55 34.56 -16.79 1.97
CA PRO A 55 33.94 -15.55 2.44
C PRO A 55 34.31 -14.29 1.67
N GLU A 56 35.56 -14.17 1.21
CA GLU A 56 36.02 -12.98 0.48
C GLU A 56 35.39 -12.95 -0.92
N LEU A 57 35.32 -14.11 -1.59
CA LEU A 57 34.64 -14.25 -2.87
C LEU A 57 33.13 -14.01 -2.74
N PHE A 58 32.51 -14.56 -1.69
CA PHE A 58 31.10 -14.36 -1.38
C PHE A 58 30.76 -12.86 -1.21
N LYS A 59 31.53 -12.14 -0.38
CA LYS A 59 31.34 -10.69 -0.16
C LYS A 59 31.48 -9.90 -1.46
N LEU A 60 32.44 -10.27 -2.31
CA LEU A 60 32.62 -9.64 -3.61
C LEU A 60 31.39 -9.83 -4.51
N TYR A 61 30.82 -11.03 -4.56
CA TYR A 61 29.61 -11.28 -5.35
C TYR A 61 28.39 -10.53 -4.85
N ILE A 62 28.19 -10.44 -3.52
CA ILE A 62 27.13 -9.60 -2.95
C ILE A 62 27.31 -8.13 -3.34
N ALA A 63 28.54 -7.60 -3.29
CA ALA A 63 28.82 -6.21 -3.63
C ALA A 63 28.52 -5.87 -5.11
N HIS A 64 28.59 -6.86 -6.01
CA HIS A 64 28.33 -6.71 -7.44
C HIS A 64 26.96 -7.27 -7.88
N ASP A 65 26.04 -7.50 -6.95
CA ASP A 65 24.68 -8.04 -7.21
C ASP A 65 24.67 -9.41 -7.93
N ARG A 66 25.76 -10.19 -7.80
CA ARG A 66 25.89 -11.56 -8.32
C ARG A 66 25.29 -12.58 -7.35
N MET A 67 23.99 -12.42 -7.14
CA MET A 67 23.23 -13.16 -6.13
C MET A 67 23.12 -14.67 -6.40
N PHE A 68 23.21 -15.09 -7.67
CA PHE A 68 23.18 -16.50 -8.03
C PHE A 68 24.47 -17.20 -7.57
N GLU A 69 25.62 -16.64 -7.94
CA GLU A 69 26.94 -17.17 -7.56
C GLU A 69 27.15 -17.10 -6.05
N ALA A 70 26.79 -15.98 -5.41
CA ALA A 70 26.85 -15.84 -3.96
C ALA A 70 26.02 -16.92 -3.24
N ARG A 71 24.85 -17.28 -3.79
CA ARG A 71 23.99 -18.31 -3.21
C ARG A 71 24.61 -19.70 -3.25
N GLU A 72 25.24 -20.06 -4.36
CA GLU A 72 25.89 -21.37 -4.48
C GLU A 72 27.06 -21.49 -3.48
N LEU A 73 27.84 -20.42 -3.29
CA LEU A 73 28.86 -20.36 -2.23
C LEU A 73 28.24 -20.41 -0.84
N PHE A 74 27.13 -19.72 -0.61
CA PHE A 74 26.46 -19.74 0.69
C PHE A 74 26.07 -21.16 1.11
N TRP A 75 25.57 -21.98 0.19
CA TRP A 75 25.22 -23.37 0.50
C TRP A 75 26.41 -24.22 0.92
N SER A 76 27.57 -24.08 0.28
CA SER A 76 28.78 -24.79 0.72
C SER A 76 29.33 -24.24 2.03
N MET A 77 29.16 -22.94 2.30
CA MET A 77 29.57 -22.33 3.56
C MET A 77 28.79 -22.86 4.77
N LEU A 78 27.53 -23.29 4.60
CA LEU A 78 26.73 -23.86 5.68
C LEU A 78 27.26 -25.19 6.21
N GLU A 79 28.17 -25.87 5.50
CA GLU A 79 28.80 -27.10 5.95
C GLU A 79 29.75 -26.87 7.15
N TRP A 80 30.31 -25.67 7.27
CA TRP A 80 31.34 -25.36 8.27
C TRP A 80 31.09 -24.04 9.03
N SER A 81 30.13 -23.21 8.60
CA SER A 81 29.74 -21.99 9.31
C SER A 81 28.24 -21.93 9.54
N ILE A 82 27.86 -21.70 10.80
CA ILE A 82 26.48 -21.44 11.23
C ILE A 82 26.23 -19.96 11.54
N ASP A 83 27.21 -19.09 11.27
CA ASP A 83 27.12 -17.65 11.54
C ASP A 83 25.99 -17.01 10.72
N PRO A 84 25.00 -16.35 11.36
CA PRO A 84 23.91 -15.69 10.65
C PRO A 84 24.37 -14.55 9.73
N PHE A 85 25.59 -14.02 9.89
CA PHE A 85 26.13 -12.90 9.11
C PHE A 85 26.00 -13.10 7.59
N TYR A 86 26.45 -14.24 7.05
CA TYR A 86 26.41 -14.51 5.61
C TYR A 86 24.97 -14.71 5.12
N GLY A 87 24.13 -15.32 5.94
CA GLY A 87 22.69 -15.42 5.67
C GLY A 87 22.06 -14.04 5.58
N ASN A 88 22.34 -13.15 6.53
CA ASN A 88 21.85 -11.77 6.56
C ASN A 88 22.27 -10.97 5.31
N LEU A 89 23.51 -11.14 4.83
CA LEU A 89 23.96 -10.55 3.55
C LEU A 89 23.15 -11.06 2.36
N MET A 90 22.90 -12.37 2.27
CA MET A 90 22.05 -12.96 1.23
C MET A 90 20.61 -12.42 1.29
N LEU A 91 20.04 -12.32 2.49
CA LEU A 91 18.69 -11.77 2.69
C LEU A 91 18.62 -10.33 2.19
N MET A 92 19.54 -9.47 2.63
CA MET A 92 19.57 -8.07 2.20
C MET A 92 19.70 -7.93 0.68
N GLY A 93 20.56 -8.72 0.04
CA GLY A 93 20.74 -8.72 -1.41
C GLY A 93 19.45 -9.10 -2.15
N PHE A 94 18.83 -10.24 -1.81
CA PHE A 94 17.59 -10.66 -2.48
C PHE A 94 16.43 -9.71 -2.22
N LEU A 95 16.31 -9.17 -1.01
CA LEU A 95 15.26 -8.23 -0.65
C LEU A 95 15.44 -6.87 -1.35
N LYS A 96 16.68 -6.40 -1.54
CA LYS A 96 16.97 -5.18 -2.32
C LYS A 96 16.52 -5.33 -3.78
N SER A 97 16.68 -6.51 -4.35
CA SER A 97 16.27 -6.82 -5.72
C SER A 97 14.82 -7.31 -5.84
N GLY A 98 14.01 -7.15 -4.77
CA GLY A 98 12.57 -7.49 -4.76
C GLY A 98 12.24 -8.99 -4.78
N GLN A 99 13.23 -9.87 -4.59
CA GLN A 99 13.09 -11.32 -4.69
C GLN A 99 12.76 -11.95 -3.32
N LEU A 100 11.59 -11.60 -2.76
CA LEU A 100 11.15 -12.05 -1.43
C LEU A 100 11.14 -13.58 -1.28
N ASP A 101 10.69 -14.32 -2.31
CA ASP A 101 10.63 -15.79 -2.28
C ASP A 101 12.02 -16.42 -2.12
N LYS A 102 13.03 -15.86 -2.81
CA LYS A 102 14.41 -16.34 -2.68
C LYS A 102 14.99 -15.99 -1.31
N ALA A 103 14.72 -14.79 -0.80
CA ALA A 103 15.10 -14.43 0.57
C ALA A 103 14.47 -15.40 1.59
N TYR A 104 13.20 -15.78 1.40
CA TYR A 104 12.53 -16.76 2.26
C TYR A 104 13.19 -18.15 2.21
N GLN A 105 13.66 -18.59 1.04
CA GLN A 105 14.41 -19.85 0.91
C GLN A 105 15.73 -19.82 1.67
N ILE A 106 16.49 -18.72 1.57
CA ILE A 106 17.70 -18.50 2.38
C ILE A 106 17.35 -18.56 3.86
N PHE A 107 16.39 -17.74 4.29
CA PHE A 107 15.98 -17.61 5.68
C PHE A 107 15.58 -18.97 6.27
N LYS A 108 14.78 -19.77 5.56
CA LYS A 108 14.36 -21.10 6.02
C LYS A 108 15.55 -22.03 6.27
N ARG A 109 16.58 -21.97 5.41
CA ARG A 109 17.77 -22.83 5.48
C ARG A 109 18.86 -22.35 6.45
N MET A 110 18.80 -21.09 6.91
CA MET A 110 19.75 -20.59 7.91
C MET A 110 19.68 -21.43 9.21
N PRO A 111 20.79 -22.03 9.69
CA PRO A 111 20.80 -22.83 10.92
C PRO A 111 20.46 -21.99 12.15
N VAL A 112 21.06 -20.81 12.26
CA VAL A 112 20.82 -19.82 13.30
C VAL A 112 20.24 -18.56 12.66
N LYS A 113 19.26 -17.95 13.32
CA LYS A 113 18.64 -16.69 12.91
C LYS A 113 18.76 -15.73 14.08
N ASP A 114 19.37 -14.58 13.85
CA ASP A 114 19.43 -13.51 14.83
C ASP A 114 18.31 -12.50 14.59
N LEU A 115 18.23 -11.49 15.46
CA LEU A 115 17.22 -10.44 15.35
C LEU A 115 17.33 -9.69 14.00
N VAL A 116 18.55 -9.55 13.44
CA VAL A 116 18.78 -8.94 12.13
C VAL A 116 18.16 -9.78 11.01
N SER A 117 18.27 -11.11 11.05
CA SER A 117 17.62 -12.02 10.10
C SER A 117 16.11 -11.82 10.09
N TRP A 118 15.50 -11.79 11.28
CA TRP A 118 14.05 -11.61 11.44
C TRP A 118 13.59 -10.24 10.98
N ASN A 119 14.27 -9.17 11.44
CA ASN A 119 13.97 -7.79 11.07
C ASN A 119 14.10 -7.55 9.56
N SER A 120 15.11 -8.15 8.92
CA SER A 120 15.27 -8.11 7.46
C SER A 120 14.07 -8.73 6.74
N MET A 121 13.62 -9.91 7.18
CA MET A 121 12.48 -10.59 6.56
C MET A 121 11.15 -9.88 6.80
N ILE A 122 10.90 -9.38 8.02
CA ILE A 122 9.67 -8.65 8.35
C ILE A 122 9.59 -7.36 7.52
N SER A 123 10.64 -6.53 7.55
CA SER A 123 10.68 -5.29 6.76
C SER A 123 10.68 -5.54 5.26
N GLY A 124 11.32 -6.62 4.79
CA GLY A 124 11.27 -7.10 3.42
C GLY A 124 9.86 -7.43 2.96
N ALA A 125 9.12 -8.23 3.75
CA ALA A 125 7.74 -8.58 3.47
C ALA A 125 6.82 -7.33 3.43
N VAL A 126 7.01 -6.38 4.36
CA VAL A 126 6.29 -5.09 4.35
C VAL A 126 6.56 -4.32 3.06
N ARG A 127 7.83 -4.17 2.65
CA ARG A 127 8.19 -3.45 1.40
C ARG A 127 7.59 -4.10 0.16
N SER A 128 7.56 -5.43 0.10
CA SER A 128 6.96 -6.19 -1.01
C SER A 128 5.43 -6.29 -0.94
N ALA A 129 4.77 -5.58 -0.02
CA ALA A 129 3.33 -5.56 0.16
C ALA A 129 2.69 -6.86 0.70
N HIS A 130 3.46 -7.72 1.36
CA HIS A 130 3.03 -8.98 1.95
C HIS A 130 2.76 -8.84 3.46
N MET A 131 1.71 -8.10 3.83
CA MET A 131 1.47 -7.77 5.25
C MET A 131 1.17 -8.98 6.13
N LYS A 132 0.38 -9.94 5.62
CA LYS A 132 0.06 -11.18 6.35
C LYS A 132 1.33 -11.97 6.67
N ASP A 133 2.25 -12.07 5.70
CA ASP A 133 3.53 -12.76 5.88
C ASP A 133 4.43 -12.02 6.89
N ALA A 134 4.46 -10.68 6.86
CA ALA A 134 5.18 -9.88 7.84
C ALA A 134 4.68 -10.09 9.27
N MET A 135 3.35 -10.13 9.47
CA MET A 135 2.75 -10.43 10.78
C MET A 135 3.07 -11.86 11.23
N ASN A 136 2.95 -12.85 10.33
CA ASN A 136 3.31 -14.23 10.64
C ASN A 136 4.80 -14.39 11.02
N LEU A 137 5.69 -13.67 10.35
CA LEU A 137 7.12 -13.64 10.68
C LEU A 137 7.37 -13.02 12.07
N PHE A 138 6.66 -11.95 12.42
CA PHE A 138 6.75 -11.35 13.76
C PHE A 138 6.23 -12.29 14.86
N SER A 139 5.08 -12.95 14.64
CA SER A 139 4.57 -13.97 15.59
C SER A 139 5.60 -15.09 15.83
N ARG A 140 6.30 -15.52 14.77
CA ARG A 140 7.37 -16.52 14.87
C ARG A 140 8.64 -15.98 15.54
N LEU A 141 8.98 -14.70 15.36
CA LEU A 141 10.05 -14.03 16.11
C LEU A 141 9.74 -14.06 17.61
N VAL A 142 8.53 -13.67 18.02
CA VAL A 142 8.10 -13.74 19.43
C VAL A 142 8.18 -15.16 19.98
N GLY A 143 7.74 -16.16 19.20
CA GLY A 143 7.86 -17.58 19.56
C GLY A 143 9.28 -18.16 19.53
N SER A 144 10.27 -17.43 19.00
CA SER A 144 11.66 -17.91 18.91
C SER A 144 12.47 -17.70 20.19
N GLY A 145 11.93 -16.97 21.18
CA GLY A 145 12.63 -16.60 22.41
C GLY A 145 13.55 -15.38 22.28
N LEU A 146 13.71 -14.83 21.07
CA LEU A 146 14.39 -13.54 20.87
C LEU A 146 13.50 -12.39 21.31
N VAL A 147 14.09 -11.36 21.91
CA VAL A 147 13.39 -10.13 22.29
C VAL A 147 13.28 -9.21 21.08
N PRO A 148 12.07 -8.88 20.59
CA PRO A 148 11.90 -7.91 19.52
C PRO A 148 12.37 -6.52 19.95
N ASP A 149 12.98 -5.77 19.03
CA ASP A 149 13.42 -4.39 19.28
C ASP A 149 12.45 -3.36 18.67
N GLY A 150 12.73 -2.07 18.86
CA GLY A 150 11.91 -1.00 18.29
C GLY A 150 11.79 -1.06 16.76
N PHE A 151 12.77 -1.65 16.07
CA PHE A 151 12.68 -1.87 14.62
C PHE A 151 11.71 -3.01 14.28
N SER A 152 11.74 -4.11 15.03
CA SER A 152 10.75 -5.19 14.92
C SER A 152 9.33 -4.66 15.09
N PHE A 153 9.09 -3.88 16.15
CA PHE A 153 7.77 -3.31 16.47
C PHE A 153 7.30 -2.31 15.42
N SER A 154 8.13 -1.34 15.03
CA SER A 154 7.75 -0.38 13.99
C SER A 154 7.44 -1.05 12.64
N SER A 155 8.22 -2.08 12.27
CA SER A 155 7.98 -2.84 11.04
C SER A 155 6.64 -3.59 11.07
N VAL A 156 6.32 -4.30 12.17
CA VAL A 156 5.05 -5.04 12.27
C VAL A 156 3.85 -4.10 12.43
N LEU A 157 3.98 -2.98 13.15
CA LEU A 157 2.92 -1.96 13.25
C LEU A 157 2.61 -1.36 11.88
N SER A 158 3.62 -1.09 11.06
CA SER A 158 3.43 -0.66 9.66
C SER A 158 2.69 -1.72 8.83
N ALA A 159 3.00 -3.01 9.03
CA ALA A 159 2.26 -4.10 8.38
C ALA A 159 0.78 -4.09 8.80
N CYS A 160 0.49 -3.92 10.09
CA CYS A 160 -0.86 -3.85 10.63
C CYS A 160 -1.64 -2.68 10.04
N ALA A 161 -1.03 -1.50 10.02
CA ALA A 161 -1.61 -0.28 9.47
C ALA A 161 -2.02 -0.44 8.00
N ARG A 162 -1.11 -1.00 7.19
CA ARG A 162 -1.33 -1.25 5.75
C ARG A 162 -2.34 -2.36 5.49
N ALA A 163 -2.41 -3.37 6.35
CA ALA A 163 -3.40 -4.44 6.27
C ALA A 163 -4.77 -4.04 6.84
N GLY A 164 -4.83 -3.05 7.73
CA GLY A 164 -6.01 -2.83 8.58
C GLY A 164 -6.23 -3.90 9.62
N ALA A 165 -5.18 -4.61 10.04
CA ALA A 165 -5.26 -5.69 11.01
C ALA A 165 -5.33 -5.12 12.44
N CYS A 166 -6.49 -4.56 12.79
CA CYS A 166 -6.67 -3.82 14.03
C CYS A 166 -6.40 -4.69 15.25
N ARG A 167 -6.93 -5.94 15.28
CA ARG A 167 -6.78 -6.80 16.45
C ARG A 167 -5.33 -7.22 16.65
N TYR A 168 -4.65 -7.59 15.57
CA TYR A 168 -3.23 -7.92 15.63
C TYR A 168 -2.40 -6.72 16.07
N GLY A 169 -2.71 -5.51 15.57
CA GLY A 169 -2.09 -4.27 16.02
C GLY A 169 -2.29 -3.97 17.51
N VAL A 170 -3.49 -4.22 18.04
CA VAL A 170 -3.77 -4.11 19.49
C VAL A 170 -2.96 -5.13 20.28
N TRP A 171 -2.88 -6.38 19.83
CA TRP A 171 -2.03 -7.40 20.46
C TRP A 171 -0.54 -7.00 20.46
N VAL A 172 -0.03 -6.44 19.36
CA VAL A 172 1.34 -5.91 19.30
C VAL A 172 1.52 -4.77 20.31
N HIS A 173 0.57 -3.84 20.40
CA HIS A 173 0.66 -2.72 21.35
C HIS A 173 0.65 -3.20 22.81
N GLN A 174 -0.19 -4.19 23.13
CA GLN A 174 -0.21 -4.84 24.44
C GLN A 174 1.12 -5.52 24.74
N LEU A 175 1.67 -6.28 23.78
CA LEU A 175 2.98 -6.93 23.92
C LEU A 175 4.10 -5.91 24.18
N MET A 176 4.10 -4.77 23.49
CA MET A 176 5.06 -3.68 23.76
C MET A 176 4.97 -3.19 25.21
N THR A 177 3.75 -3.08 25.74
CA THR A 177 3.50 -2.65 27.13
C THR A 177 3.98 -3.70 28.13
N GLU A 178 3.65 -4.97 27.90
CA GLU A 178 4.04 -6.10 28.75
C GLU A 178 5.57 -6.29 28.79
N MET A 179 6.25 -6.04 27.66
CA MET A 179 7.70 -6.10 27.57
C MET A 179 8.42 -4.84 28.10
N GLY A 180 7.67 -3.81 28.52
CA GLY A 180 8.24 -2.56 29.02
C GLY A 180 9.04 -1.79 27.96
N VAL A 181 8.63 -1.86 26.69
CA VAL A 181 9.32 -1.19 25.57
C VAL A 181 9.29 0.32 25.78
N GLU A 182 10.47 0.95 25.78
CA GLU A 182 10.57 2.40 25.90
C GLU A 182 10.00 3.09 24.65
N MET A 183 9.00 3.93 24.87
CA MET A 183 8.32 4.66 23.80
C MET A 183 9.18 5.83 23.31
N ASN A 184 9.69 5.71 22.09
CA ASN A 184 10.31 6.81 21.36
C ASN A 184 9.36 7.40 20.31
N HIS A 185 9.80 8.45 19.60
CA HIS A 185 8.99 9.12 18.59
C HIS A 185 8.66 8.24 17.38
N ILE A 186 9.53 7.27 17.03
CA ILE A 186 9.31 6.33 15.92
C ILE A 186 8.17 5.37 16.28
N LEU A 187 8.23 4.76 17.47
CA LEU A 187 7.19 3.85 17.96
C LEU A 187 5.86 4.57 18.19
N SER A 188 5.90 5.78 18.73
CA SER A 188 4.71 6.60 18.93
C SER A 188 4.03 6.95 17.59
N SER A 189 4.82 7.36 16.59
CA SER A 189 4.33 7.63 15.23
C SER A 189 3.75 6.36 14.58
N ALA A 190 4.41 5.21 14.74
CA ALA A 190 3.93 3.93 14.22
C ALA A 190 2.62 3.46 14.85
N LEU A 191 2.42 3.67 16.17
CA LEU A 191 1.17 3.38 16.84
C LEU A 191 0.04 4.30 16.39
N VAL A 192 0.30 5.61 16.30
CA VAL A 192 -0.67 6.59 15.77
C VAL A 192 -1.10 6.21 14.36
N ASP A 193 -0.15 5.92 13.45
CA ASP A 193 -0.44 5.49 12.07
C ASP A 193 -1.23 4.17 12.04
N MET A 194 -0.85 3.20 12.88
CA MET A 194 -1.53 1.90 12.97
C MET A 194 -2.98 2.05 13.42
N TYR A 195 -3.25 2.73 14.53
CA TYR A 195 -4.62 2.92 15.02
C TYR A 195 -5.46 3.74 14.06
N ALA A 196 -4.92 4.83 13.51
CA ALA A 196 -5.62 5.67 12.54
C ALA A 196 -6.00 4.87 11.27
N LYS A 197 -5.06 4.11 10.68
CA LYS A 197 -5.34 3.26 9.51
C LYS A 197 -6.13 1.99 9.82
N CYS A 198 -6.31 1.64 11.09
CA CYS A 198 -7.23 0.58 11.53
C CYS A 198 -8.63 1.12 11.86
N GLY A 199 -8.89 2.41 11.63
CA GLY A 199 -10.21 3.01 11.84
C GLY A 199 -10.50 3.43 13.28
N LYS A 200 -9.47 3.46 14.16
CA LYS A 200 -9.56 3.86 15.57
C LYS A 200 -8.87 5.21 15.78
N ILE A 201 -9.40 6.25 15.14
CA ILE A 201 -8.82 7.61 15.13
C ILE A 201 -8.80 8.26 16.52
N ASP A 202 -9.79 7.93 17.32
CA ASP A 202 -9.97 8.25 18.73
C ASP A 202 -8.81 7.71 19.58
N VAL A 203 -8.45 6.43 19.45
CA VAL A 203 -7.28 5.84 20.13
C VAL A 203 -5.98 6.45 19.60
N ALA A 204 -5.88 6.71 18.30
CA ALA A 204 -4.72 7.39 17.73
C ALA A 204 -4.54 8.82 18.32
N THR A 205 -5.65 9.54 18.53
CA THR A 205 -5.68 10.88 19.14
C THR A 205 -5.27 10.81 20.61
N GLU A 206 -5.72 9.81 21.35
CA GLU A 206 -5.32 9.57 22.74
C GLU A 206 -3.80 9.35 22.81
N ILE A 207 -3.26 8.39 22.05
CA ILE A 207 -1.82 8.12 22.01
C ILE A 207 -1.05 9.39 21.64
N PHE A 208 -1.48 10.09 20.59
CA PHE A 208 -0.89 11.37 20.20
C PHE A 208 -0.85 12.34 21.39
N SER A 209 -1.95 12.50 22.13
CA SER A 209 -2.02 13.42 23.27
C SER A 209 -1.02 13.09 24.39
N THR A 210 -0.75 11.80 24.65
CA THR A 210 0.16 11.35 25.73
C THR A 210 1.64 11.62 25.46
N VAL A 211 2.04 11.83 24.20
CA VAL A 211 3.45 12.08 23.84
C VAL A 211 3.88 13.47 24.32
N LYS A 212 4.74 13.56 25.34
CA LYS A 212 5.17 14.84 25.94
C LYS A 212 5.93 15.76 24.99
N LYS A 213 6.95 15.24 24.29
CA LYS A 213 7.74 15.97 23.29
C LYS A 213 7.58 15.30 21.93
N LYS A 214 6.65 15.82 21.14
CA LYS A 214 6.31 15.24 19.84
C LYS A 214 7.33 15.65 18.80
N HIS A 215 8.00 14.66 18.21
CA HIS A 215 8.77 14.88 16.98
C HIS A 215 7.81 15.09 15.80
N ILE A 216 8.27 15.76 14.73
CA ILE A 216 7.45 16.06 13.55
C ILE A 216 6.79 14.82 12.92
N CYS A 217 7.44 13.65 12.98
CA CYS A 217 6.87 12.40 12.49
C CYS A 217 5.59 11.95 13.22
N VAL A 218 5.43 12.29 14.50
CA VAL A 218 4.22 11.96 15.29
C VAL A 218 3.06 12.86 14.86
N TRP A 219 3.35 14.13 14.58
CA TRP A 219 2.37 15.06 14.00
C TRP A 219 1.96 14.65 12.59
N ASN A 220 2.91 14.31 11.73
CA ASN A 220 2.63 13.88 10.36
C ASN A 220 1.75 12.63 10.32
N ALA A 221 2.02 11.66 11.21
CA ALA A 221 1.17 10.48 11.36
C ALA A 221 -0.27 10.85 11.79
N MET A 222 -0.43 11.78 12.74
CA MET A 222 -1.76 12.23 13.17
C MET A 222 -2.50 13.02 12.08
N ILE A 223 -1.81 13.94 11.38
CA ILE A 223 -2.38 14.72 10.27
C ILE A 223 -2.83 13.77 9.14
N SER A 224 -1.99 12.82 8.76
CA SER A 224 -2.34 11.80 7.75
C SER A 224 -3.50 10.91 8.22
N GLY A 225 -3.56 10.59 9.51
CA GLY A 225 -4.68 9.88 10.12
C GLY A 225 -5.99 10.64 9.97
N LEU A 226 -6.03 11.91 10.39
CA LEU A 226 -7.21 12.78 10.24
C LEU A 226 -7.60 12.96 8.77
N ALA A 227 -6.62 13.10 7.87
CA ALA A 227 -6.82 13.20 6.42
C ALA A 227 -7.54 11.96 5.85
N ALA A 228 -7.11 10.75 6.26
CA ALA A 228 -7.72 9.50 5.83
C ALA A 228 -9.15 9.33 6.38
N HIS A 229 -9.49 10.00 7.49
CA HIS A 229 -10.84 10.01 8.07
C HIS A 229 -11.71 11.16 7.55
N GLY A 230 -11.17 12.06 6.72
CA GLY A 230 -11.89 13.21 6.17
C GLY A 230 -12.17 14.31 7.20
N LEU A 231 -11.32 14.41 8.23
CA LEU A 231 -11.42 15.40 9.30
C LEU A 231 -10.58 16.65 8.96
N GLY A 232 -10.89 17.28 7.82
CA GLY A 232 -10.10 18.40 7.29
C GLY A 232 -10.02 19.62 8.22
N SER A 233 -11.11 19.92 8.93
CA SER A 233 -11.11 21.01 9.92
C SER A 233 -10.17 20.72 11.10
N ASP A 234 -10.14 19.49 11.59
CA ASP A 234 -9.24 19.07 12.67
C ASP A 234 -7.77 19.10 12.21
N VAL A 235 -7.51 18.79 10.93
CA VAL A 235 -6.19 18.94 10.31
C VAL A 235 -5.72 20.40 10.36
N VAL A 236 -6.58 21.36 10.02
CA VAL A 236 -6.24 22.79 10.09
C VAL A 236 -5.92 23.20 11.53
N ILE A 237 -6.75 22.80 12.49
CA ILE A 237 -6.54 23.10 13.92
C ILE A 237 -5.20 22.50 14.39
N LEU A 238 -4.93 21.25 14.03
CA LEU A 238 -3.71 20.55 14.42
C LEU A 238 -2.47 21.20 13.80
N PHE A 239 -2.54 21.67 12.56
CA PHE A 239 -1.44 22.39 11.92
C PHE A 239 -1.16 23.74 12.60
N HIS A 240 -2.18 24.49 12.98
CA HIS A 240 -1.99 25.72 13.76
C HIS A 240 -1.33 25.42 15.11
N LYS A 241 -1.75 24.34 15.79
CA LYS A 241 -1.14 23.90 17.04
C LYS A 241 0.34 23.53 16.85
N MET A 242 0.70 22.84 15.77
CA MET A 242 2.10 22.55 15.42
C MET A 242 2.92 23.84 15.34
N LYS A 243 2.38 24.90 14.69
CA LYS A 243 3.07 26.20 14.61
C LYS A 243 3.25 26.85 15.98
N THR A 244 2.24 26.79 16.85
CA THR A 244 2.34 27.36 18.21
C THR A 244 3.33 26.63 19.11
N GLU A 245 3.63 25.36 18.80
CA GLU A 245 4.68 24.58 19.47
C GLU A 245 6.06 24.74 18.80
N GLU A 246 6.23 25.74 17.93
CA GLU A 246 7.48 26.11 17.24
C GLU A 246 8.11 24.97 16.41
N LEU A 247 7.30 24.00 15.97
CA LEU A 247 7.74 22.94 15.07
C LEU A 247 7.65 23.44 13.62
N VAL A 248 8.76 23.31 12.89
CA VAL A 248 8.85 23.67 11.48
C VAL A 248 8.24 22.54 10.64
N PRO A 249 7.15 22.78 9.89
CA PRO A 249 6.59 21.81 8.95
C PRO A 249 7.63 21.34 7.93
N ASP A 250 7.52 20.09 7.50
CA ASP A 250 8.35 19.49 6.45
C ASP A 250 7.52 19.11 5.21
N ARG A 251 8.22 18.58 4.20
CA ARG A 251 7.62 18.06 2.95
C ARG A 251 6.49 17.07 3.24
N VAL A 252 6.70 16.15 4.17
CA VAL A 252 5.70 15.13 4.54
C VAL A 252 4.46 15.78 5.17
N THR A 253 4.64 16.84 5.97
CA THR A 253 3.55 17.62 6.55
C THR A 253 2.64 18.17 5.46
N PHE A 254 3.20 18.82 4.44
CA PHE A 254 2.42 19.43 3.36
C PHE A 254 1.73 18.41 2.46
N VAL A 255 2.35 17.26 2.16
CA VAL A 255 1.65 16.16 1.47
C VAL A 255 0.42 15.71 2.27
N ALA A 256 0.55 15.55 3.59
CA ALA A 256 -0.57 15.14 4.44
C ALA A 256 -1.70 16.19 4.49
N LEU A 257 -1.36 17.48 4.57
CA LEU A 257 -2.32 18.59 4.50
C LEU A 257 -3.10 18.58 3.17
N LEU A 258 -2.39 18.56 2.05
CA LEU A 258 -2.99 18.60 0.72
C LEU A 258 -3.87 17.37 0.46
N THR A 259 -3.45 16.20 0.93
CA THR A 259 -4.26 14.97 0.88
C THR A 259 -5.56 15.12 1.68
N ALA A 260 -5.48 15.71 2.89
CA ALA A 260 -6.67 15.98 3.70
C ALA A 260 -7.66 16.89 2.98
N PHE A 261 -7.15 17.96 2.36
CA PHE A 261 -7.96 18.94 1.67
C PHE A 261 -8.58 18.37 0.38
N SER A 262 -7.86 17.53 -0.35
CA SER A 262 -8.44 16.75 -1.46
C SER A 262 -9.62 15.91 -0.98
N HIS A 263 -9.44 15.22 0.15
CA HIS A 263 -10.47 14.33 0.69
C HIS A 263 -11.70 15.07 1.23
N CYS A 264 -11.54 16.32 1.65
CA CYS A 264 -12.59 17.15 2.24
C CYS A 264 -13.19 18.18 1.26
N GLY A 265 -12.65 18.28 0.04
CA GLY A 265 -13.07 19.29 -0.94
C GLY A 265 -12.69 20.73 -0.58
N MET A 266 -11.64 20.91 0.22
CA MET A 266 -11.18 22.21 0.73
C MET A 266 -10.18 22.85 -0.25
N VAL A 267 -10.68 23.27 -1.43
CA VAL A 267 -9.85 23.71 -2.56
C VAL A 267 -9.03 24.96 -2.24
N GLU A 268 -9.64 25.95 -1.57
CA GLU A 268 -8.96 27.21 -1.28
C GLU A 268 -7.85 27.03 -0.24
N GLU A 269 -8.09 26.22 0.78
CA GLU A 269 -7.08 25.84 1.75
C GLU A 269 -5.95 25.08 1.06
N ALA A 270 -6.25 24.13 0.18
CA ALA A 270 -5.22 23.41 -0.58
C ALA A 270 -4.32 24.37 -1.37
N ARG A 271 -4.89 25.35 -2.08
CA ARG A 271 -4.13 26.39 -2.80
C ARG A 271 -3.29 27.23 -1.85
N GLN A 272 -3.87 27.70 -0.76
CA GLN A 272 -3.19 28.53 0.24
C GLN A 272 -1.98 27.80 0.82
N TYR A 273 -2.16 26.57 1.29
CA TYR A 273 -1.08 25.81 1.90
C TYR A 273 -0.01 25.40 0.88
N PHE A 274 -0.40 25.02 -0.34
CA PHE A 274 0.55 24.74 -1.42
C PHE A 274 1.45 25.95 -1.72
N LYS A 275 0.87 27.16 -1.77
CA LYS A 275 1.64 28.40 -1.96
C LYS A 275 2.54 28.70 -0.75
N SER A 276 2.00 28.57 0.46
CA SER A 276 2.72 28.84 1.71
C SER A 276 3.99 27.99 1.86
N MET A 277 3.97 26.76 1.33
CA MET A 277 5.11 25.84 1.37
C MET A 277 6.37 26.48 0.77
N THR A 278 6.24 27.14 -0.39
CA THR A 278 7.36 27.84 -1.03
C THR A 278 7.59 29.22 -0.40
N THR A 279 6.53 29.99 -0.15
CA THR A 279 6.67 31.41 0.25
C THR A 279 7.02 31.63 1.71
N GLU A 280 6.54 30.77 2.61
CA GLU A 280 6.76 30.89 4.07
C GLU A 280 7.80 29.90 4.58
N TYR A 281 7.84 28.68 4.02
CA TYR A 281 8.68 27.59 4.53
C TYR A 281 9.89 27.25 3.67
N SER A 282 10.03 27.87 2.50
CA SER A 282 11.12 27.59 1.54
C SER A 282 11.24 26.10 1.15
N ILE A 283 10.10 25.39 1.14
CA ILE A 283 10.02 23.99 0.74
C ILE A 283 9.60 23.94 -0.73
N MET A 284 10.45 23.36 -1.57
CA MET A 284 10.14 23.17 -2.98
C MET A 284 9.13 22.02 -3.17
N PRO A 285 8.04 22.22 -3.94
CA PRO A 285 7.08 21.16 -4.23
C PRO A 285 7.71 19.97 -4.95
N GLU A 286 7.41 18.78 -4.45
CA GLU A 286 7.73 17.49 -5.08
C GLU A 286 6.50 16.89 -5.76
N VAL A 287 6.69 15.79 -6.49
CA VAL A 287 5.65 15.11 -7.28
C VAL A 287 4.41 14.81 -6.45
N GLU A 288 4.58 14.41 -5.19
CA GLU A 288 3.51 14.08 -4.25
C GLU A 288 2.65 15.29 -3.89
N HIS A 289 3.27 16.48 -3.76
CA HIS A 289 2.56 17.72 -3.47
C HIS A 289 1.70 18.15 -4.65
N TYR A 290 2.29 18.11 -5.85
CA TYR A 290 1.54 18.37 -7.09
C TYR A 290 0.43 17.35 -7.27
N GLY A 291 0.67 16.07 -7.03
CA GLY A 291 -0.35 15.02 -7.11
C GLY A 291 -1.54 15.26 -6.20
N ALA A 292 -1.30 15.64 -4.95
CA ALA A 292 -2.39 15.95 -4.03
C ALA A 292 -3.20 17.19 -4.45
N LEU A 293 -2.54 18.25 -4.95
CA LEU A 293 -3.24 19.45 -5.43
C LEU A 293 -3.99 19.20 -6.75
N VAL A 294 -3.38 18.48 -7.70
CA VAL A 294 -4.03 18.07 -8.95
C VAL A 294 -5.25 17.22 -8.65
N ASP A 295 -5.16 16.26 -7.72
CA ASP A 295 -6.29 15.45 -7.29
C ASP A 295 -7.42 16.32 -6.69
N THR A 296 -7.07 17.31 -5.86
CA THR A 296 -8.03 18.28 -5.31
C THR A 296 -8.77 19.06 -6.40
N LEU A 297 -8.02 19.68 -7.32
CA LEU A 297 -8.57 20.48 -8.43
C LEU A 297 -9.41 19.61 -9.39
N SER A 298 -8.91 18.41 -9.69
CA SER A 298 -9.57 17.43 -10.55
C SER A 298 -10.92 17.01 -9.97
N ARG A 299 -11.00 16.76 -8.66
CA ARG A 299 -12.25 16.40 -7.96
C ARG A 299 -13.26 17.54 -7.86
N ALA A 300 -12.77 18.78 -7.87
CA ALA A 300 -13.59 19.99 -7.90
C ALA A 300 -14.10 20.34 -9.30
N GLY A 301 -13.64 19.65 -10.36
CA GLY A 301 -14.00 19.93 -11.74
C GLY A 301 -13.19 21.06 -12.39
N LEU A 302 -12.15 21.55 -11.72
CA LEU A 302 -11.25 22.60 -12.20
C LEU A 302 -10.15 22.01 -13.11
N LEU A 303 -10.59 21.33 -14.18
CA LEU A 303 -9.71 20.50 -15.01
C LEU A 303 -8.66 21.30 -15.79
N ASP A 304 -9.00 22.50 -16.24
CA ASP A 304 -8.05 23.37 -16.94
C ASP A 304 -6.93 23.84 -16.01
N GLU A 305 -7.28 24.22 -14.77
CA GLU A 305 -6.31 24.60 -13.74
C GLU A 305 -5.43 23.42 -13.35
N ALA A 306 -6.03 22.24 -13.15
CA ALA A 306 -5.31 21.02 -12.84
C ALA A 306 -4.30 20.67 -13.95
N TYR A 307 -4.71 20.76 -15.22
CA TYR A 307 -3.83 20.47 -16.35
C TYR A 307 -2.72 21.53 -16.52
N ASN A 308 -3.03 22.81 -16.31
CA ASN A 308 -2.02 23.88 -16.33
C ASN A 308 -1.00 23.71 -15.21
N LEU A 309 -1.43 23.27 -14.03
CA LEU A 309 -0.54 22.94 -12.92
C LEU A 309 0.42 21.79 -13.30
N VAL A 310 -0.07 20.74 -13.96
CA VAL A 310 0.77 19.63 -14.43
C VAL A 310 1.82 20.11 -15.44
N LYS A 311 1.45 21.03 -16.33
CA LYS A 311 2.38 21.62 -17.30
C LYS A 311 3.43 22.52 -16.68
N SER A 312 3.13 23.18 -15.57
CA SER A 312 4.05 24.09 -14.87
C SER A 312 4.92 23.40 -13.81
N MET A 313 4.84 22.07 -13.69
CA MET A 313 5.67 21.31 -12.75
C MET A 313 7.15 21.39 -13.13
N ASP A 314 7.99 21.72 -12.15
CA ASP A 314 9.46 21.65 -12.29
C ASP A 314 9.99 20.20 -12.22
N VAL A 315 9.12 19.24 -11.92
CA VAL A 315 9.42 17.82 -11.81
C VAL A 315 8.57 17.02 -12.79
N LYS A 316 9.08 15.90 -13.28
CA LYS A 316 8.35 15.04 -14.21
C LYS A 316 7.08 14.51 -13.53
N PRO A 317 5.87 14.73 -14.10
CA PRO A 317 4.65 14.19 -13.54
C PRO A 317 4.68 12.66 -13.55
N ASP A 318 4.28 12.04 -12.44
CA ASP A 318 4.20 10.59 -12.33
C ASP A 318 2.86 10.05 -12.86
N VAL A 319 2.75 8.73 -12.87
CA VAL A 319 1.56 8.06 -13.37
C VAL A 319 0.33 8.31 -12.46
N VAL A 320 0.53 8.68 -11.20
CA VAL A 320 -0.56 8.91 -10.23
C VAL A 320 -1.27 10.22 -10.54
N ILE A 321 -0.52 11.27 -10.86
CA ILE A 321 -1.05 12.57 -11.33
C ILE A 321 -1.93 12.41 -12.56
N TRP A 322 -1.43 11.71 -13.58
CA TRP A 322 -2.19 11.49 -14.82
C TRP A 322 -3.42 10.62 -14.59
N ARG A 323 -3.36 9.64 -13.68
CA ARG A 323 -4.53 8.85 -13.25
C ARG A 323 -5.59 9.70 -12.55
N ALA A 324 -5.19 10.67 -11.73
CA ALA A 324 -6.12 11.58 -11.06
C ALA A 324 -6.89 12.41 -12.09
N LEU A 325 -6.17 13.00 -13.07
CA LEU A 325 -6.78 13.70 -14.20
C LEU A 325 -7.70 12.79 -15.02
N LEU A 326 -7.25 11.59 -15.39
CA LEU A 326 -8.05 10.63 -16.17
C LEU A 326 -9.36 10.26 -15.45
N SER A 327 -9.29 10.03 -14.14
CA SER A 327 -10.48 9.75 -13.32
C SER A 327 -11.46 10.92 -13.31
N ALA A 328 -10.97 12.15 -13.31
CA ALA A 328 -11.83 13.33 -13.36
C ALA A 328 -12.35 13.62 -14.78
N CYS A 329 -11.57 13.35 -15.83
CA CYS A 329 -12.05 13.38 -17.22
C CYS A 329 -13.24 12.46 -17.43
N ARG A 330 -13.25 11.28 -16.79
CA ARG A 330 -14.42 10.41 -16.74
C ARG A 330 -15.61 11.08 -16.04
N LYS A 331 -15.37 11.68 -14.85
CA LYS A 331 -16.45 12.31 -14.05
C LYS A 331 -17.09 13.50 -14.75
N TYR A 332 -16.30 14.30 -15.47
CA TYR A 332 -16.72 15.55 -16.12
C TYR A 332 -16.80 15.45 -17.65
N CYS A 333 -16.80 14.24 -18.21
CA CYS A 333 -16.92 13.96 -19.65
C CYS A 333 -15.91 14.73 -20.54
N GLN A 334 -14.69 14.96 -20.06
CA GLN A 334 -13.63 15.67 -20.80
C GLN A 334 -12.76 14.69 -21.60
N THR A 335 -13.23 14.30 -22.78
CA THR A 335 -12.61 13.28 -23.64
C THR A 335 -11.19 13.64 -24.09
N LYS A 336 -10.98 14.86 -24.58
CA LYS A 336 -9.69 15.33 -25.10
C LYS A 336 -8.58 15.30 -24.03
N LEU A 337 -8.89 15.78 -22.83
CA LEU A 337 -7.94 15.75 -21.72
C LEU A 337 -7.67 14.32 -21.25
N GLY A 338 -8.68 13.44 -21.34
CA GLY A 338 -8.52 12.01 -21.07
C GLY A 338 -7.52 11.32 -22.01
N GLU A 339 -7.55 11.65 -23.30
CA GLU A 339 -6.58 11.13 -24.29
C GLU A 339 -5.15 11.59 -23.97
N VAL A 340 -4.97 12.89 -23.70
CA VAL A 340 -3.67 13.45 -23.29
C VAL A 340 -3.13 12.75 -22.03
N ALA A 341 -3.99 12.53 -21.02
CA ALA A 341 -3.58 11.85 -19.80
C ALA A 341 -3.07 10.43 -20.07
N VAL A 342 -3.68 9.70 -21.01
CA VAL A 342 -3.28 8.35 -21.39
C VAL A 342 -1.96 8.32 -22.15
N GLU A 343 -1.74 9.27 -23.07
CA GLU A 343 -0.48 9.36 -23.82
C GLU A 343 0.74 9.50 -22.91
N HIS A 344 0.58 10.20 -21.78
CA HIS A 344 1.64 10.36 -20.79
C HIS A 344 1.78 9.17 -19.81
N MET A 345 0.89 8.18 -19.86
CA MET A 345 0.94 6.98 -19.02
C MET A 345 1.55 5.78 -19.79
N ALA A 346 2.86 5.56 -19.65
CA ALA A 346 3.56 4.46 -20.32
C ALA A 346 3.17 3.04 -19.81
N CYS A 347 2.62 2.92 -18.61
CA CYS A 347 2.27 1.65 -17.96
C CYS A 347 0.82 1.69 -17.46
N HIS A 348 -0.08 1.03 -18.21
CA HIS A 348 -1.49 0.96 -17.87
C HIS A 348 -1.77 -0.21 -16.92
N GLY A 349 -2.34 0.09 -15.74
CA GLY A 349 -2.97 -0.90 -14.89
C GLY A 349 -4.34 -1.31 -15.43
N SER A 350 -4.95 -2.37 -14.89
CA SER A 350 -6.28 -2.82 -15.33
C SER A 350 -7.39 -1.77 -15.12
N GLY A 351 -7.27 -0.94 -14.08
CA GLY A 351 -8.18 0.18 -13.82
C GLY A 351 -8.09 1.26 -14.91
N ASP A 352 -6.90 1.53 -15.44
CA ASP A 352 -6.66 2.59 -16.43
C ASP A 352 -7.38 2.28 -17.76
N TYR A 353 -7.31 1.02 -18.20
CA TYR A 353 -8.06 0.54 -19.37
C TYR A 353 -9.57 0.65 -19.19
N THR A 354 -10.05 0.39 -17.98
CA THR A 354 -11.49 0.47 -17.66
C THR A 354 -11.96 1.93 -17.72
N LEU A 355 -11.18 2.85 -17.12
CA LEU A 355 -11.44 4.29 -17.19
C LEU A 355 -11.44 4.81 -18.63
N LEU A 356 -10.46 4.41 -19.43
CA LEU A 356 -10.34 4.86 -20.82
C LEU A 356 -11.49 4.36 -21.70
N SER A 357 -11.83 3.07 -21.62
CA SER A 357 -12.97 2.50 -22.33
C SER A 357 -14.28 3.20 -21.94
N THR A 358 -14.43 3.54 -20.65
CA THR A 358 -15.58 4.32 -20.17
C THR A 358 -15.65 5.68 -20.84
N ILE A 359 -14.54 6.43 -20.87
CA ILE A 359 -14.47 7.78 -21.46
C ILE A 359 -14.89 7.72 -22.93
N TYR A 360 -14.36 6.78 -23.71
CA TYR A 360 -14.75 6.62 -25.12
C TYR A 360 -16.21 6.22 -25.30
N SER A 361 -16.72 5.32 -24.45
CA SER A 361 -18.12 4.89 -24.52
C SER A 361 -19.08 6.05 -24.18
N SER A 362 -18.76 6.86 -23.17
CA SER A 362 -19.52 8.06 -22.80
C SER A 362 -19.53 9.13 -23.91
N ALA A 363 -18.52 9.11 -24.76
CA ALA A 363 -18.39 9.96 -25.94
C ALA A 363 -19.02 9.38 -27.21
N ASN A 364 -19.73 8.25 -27.12
CA ASN A 364 -20.25 7.46 -28.25
C ASN A 364 -19.17 6.97 -29.25
N ARG A 365 -17.91 6.83 -28.81
CA ARG A 365 -16.78 6.32 -29.60
C ARG A 365 -16.55 4.83 -29.33
N TRP A 366 -17.51 4.00 -29.75
CA TRP A 366 -17.52 2.56 -29.44
C TRP A 366 -16.32 1.80 -30.01
N ASN A 367 -15.89 2.12 -31.23
CA ASN A 367 -14.74 1.47 -31.88
C ASN A 367 -13.43 1.65 -31.09
N ASP A 368 -13.23 2.85 -30.53
CA ASP A 368 -12.04 3.16 -29.73
C ASP A 368 -12.08 2.42 -28.39
N SER A 369 -13.28 2.29 -27.80
CA SER A 369 -13.51 1.49 -26.59
C SER A 369 -13.17 0.01 -26.80
N GLU A 370 -13.55 -0.56 -27.95
CA GLU A 370 -13.22 -1.95 -28.31
C GLU A 370 -11.70 -2.16 -28.50
N GLU A 371 -11.02 -1.22 -29.16
CA GLU A 371 -9.57 -1.30 -29.36
C GLU A 371 -8.80 -1.26 -28.03
N VAL A 372 -9.24 -0.44 -27.07
CA VAL A 372 -8.69 -0.40 -25.70
C VAL A 372 -8.79 -1.76 -25.01
N TRP A 373 -9.93 -2.46 -25.15
CA TRP A 373 -10.09 -3.81 -24.61
C TRP A 373 -9.19 -4.84 -25.30
N LYS A 374 -9.01 -4.73 -26.62
CA LYS A 374 -8.13 -5.59 -27.39
C LYS A 374 -6.66 -5.44 -26.96
N GLN A 375 -6.19 -4.21 -26.77
CA GLN A 375 -4.85 -3.93 -26.25
C GLN A 375 -4.63 -4.53 -24.85
N ARG A 376 -5.63 -4.40 -23.95
CA ARG A 376 -5.56 -5.00 -22.62
C ARG A 376 -5.40 -6.52 -22.68
N LYS A 377 -6.15 -7.19 -23.56
CA LYS A 377 -6.07 -8.66 -23.77
C LYS A 377 -4.70 -9.06 -24.31
N GLN A 378 -4.15 -8.33 -25.29
CA GLN A 378 -2.81 -8.58 -25.85
C GLN A 378 -1.71 -8.48 -24.79
N LYS A 379 -1.79 -7.48 -23.90
CA LYS A 379 -0.83 -7.31 -22.79
C LYS A 379 -1.05 -8.27 -21.61
N LYS A 380 -2.03 -9.20 -21.70
CA LYS A 380 -2.37 -10.19 -20.65
C LYS A 380 -2.64 -9.56 -19.27
N ILE A 381 -3.18 -8.35 -19.23
CA ILE A 381 -3.40 -7.62 -17.97
C ILE A 381 -4.68 -8.12 -17.29
N ARG A 382 -4.51 -8.80 -16.15
CA ARG A 382 -5.63 -9.31 -15.34
C ARG A 382 -6.37 -8.18 -14.63
N LYS A 383 -7.70 -8.29 -14.54
CA LYS A 383 -8.55 -7.34 -13.82
C LYS A 383 -8.36 -7.53 -12.32
N ASN A 384 -8.26 -6.45 -11.57
CA ASN A 384 -8.30 -6.51 -10.12
C ASN A 384 -9.74 -6.82 -9.70
N LYS A 385 -9.94 -7.93 -8.99
CA LYS A 385 -11.26 -8.29 -8.46
C LYS A 385 -11.51 -7.49 -7.17
N GLY A 386 -12.73 -6.95 -7.05
CA GLY A 386 -13.19 -6.36 -5.80
C GLY A 386 -13.26 -7.41 -4.71
N LEU A 387 -12.61 -7.13 -3.59
CA LEU A 387 -12.57 -7.95 -2.40
C LEU A 387 -12.92 -7.04 -1.22
N SER A 388 -13.95 -7.43 -0.49
CA SER A 388 -14.29 -6.81 0.79
C SER A 388 -14.07 -7.82 1.89
N TRP A 389 -13.68 -7.38 3.08
CA TRP A 389 -13.49 -8.26 4.22
C TRP A 389 -13.91 -7.62 5.53
N VAL A 390 -14.22 -8.48 6.49
CA VAL A 390 -14.50 -8.10 7.88
C VAL A 390 -13.66 -8.94 8.82
N GLU A 391 -13.31 -8.36 9.96
CA GLU A 391 -12.59 -9.05 11.02
C GLU A 391 -13.53 -9.23 12.22
N LEU A 392 -14.03 -10.44 12.40
CA LEU A 392 -14.96 -10.79 13.49
C LEU A 392 -14.43 -12.02 14.23
N TRP A 393 -14.53 -12.01 15.56
CA TRP A 393 -14.18 -13.16 16.41
C TRP A 393 -12.77 -13.77 16.19
N GLY A 394 -11.83 -12.98 15.67
CA GLY A 394 -10.43 -13.38 15.47
C GLY A 394 -10.17 -14.02 14.10
N SER A 395 -11.18 -14.02 13.22
CA SER A 395 -11.09 -14.51 11.85
C SER A 395 -11.36 -13.38 10.86
N THR A 396 -10.62 -13.39 9.75
CA THR A 396 -10.90 -12.52 8.60
C THR A 396 -11.83 -13.26 7.65
N HIS A 397 -12.98 -12.67 7.36
CA HIS A 397 -13.96 -13.19 6.41
C HIS A 397 -13.91 -12.35 5.15
N GLU A 398 -13.53 -12.97 4.03
CA GLU A 398 -13.34 -12.32 2.74
C GLU A 398 -14.52 -12.63 1.81
N PHE A 399 -14.97 -11.62 1.06
CA PHE A 399 -16.12 -11.70 0.17
C PHE A 399 -15.78 -11.15 -1.20
N LYS A 400 -16.14 -11.91 -2.24
CA LYS A 400 -16.15 -11.44 -3.63
C LYS A 400 -17.58 -11.16 -4.07
N ALA A 401 -17.74 -10.40 -5.16
CA ALA A 401 -19.07 -10.22 -5.74
C ALA A 401 -19.65 -11.59 -6.15
N GLY A 402 -20.89 -11.86 -5.74
CA GLY A 402 -21.56 -13.15 -5.99
C GLY A 402 -20.94 -14.36 -5.28
N ASP A 403 -20.13 -14.16 -4.24
CA ASP A 403 -19.42 -15.26 -3.55
C ASP A 403 -20.38 -16.15 -2.75
N ARG A 404 -20.36 -17.46 -3.05
CA ARG A 404 -21.11 -18.51 -2.35
C ARG A 404 -20.21 -19.52 -1.64
N SER A 405 -18.91 -19.26 -1.54
CA SER A 405 -17.94 -20.17 -0.90
C SER A 405 -17.95 -20.10 0.62
N HIS A 406 -18.58 -19.08 1.21
CA HIS A 406 -18.61 -18.88 2.65
C HIS A 406 -19.55 -19.91 3.34
N PRO A 407 -19.17 -20.51 4.50
CA PRO A 407 -20.00 -21.49 5.19
C PRO A 407 -21.42 -21.00 5.53
N ASP A 408 -21.55 -19.73 5.92
CA ASP A 408 -22.84 -19.08 6.24
C ASP A 408 -23.56 -18.49 5.01
N THR A 409 -23.25 -18.91 3.77
CA THR A 409 -23.73 -18.22 2.55
C THR A 409 -25.25 -18.04 2.50
N GLU A 410 -26.04 -19.07 2.81
CA GLU A 410 -27.51 -18.99 2.72
C GLU A 410 -28.09 -17.92 3.67
N ASP A 411 -27.54 -17.83 4.89
CA ASP A 411 -27.99 -16.85 5.88
C ASP A 411 -27.52 -15.43 5.53
N ILE A 412 -26.30 -15.29 4.99
CA ILE A 412 -25.79 -14.00 4.51
C ILE A 412 -26.70 -13.46 3.40
N TYR A 413 -27.04 -14.29 2.41
CA TYR A 413 -27.90 -13.88 1.30
C TYR A 413 -29.32 -13.56 1.79
N ARG A 414 -29.86 -14.33 2.74
CA ARG A 414 -31.16 -14.04 3.37
C ARG A 414 -31.17 -12.67 4.06
N VAL A 415 -30.14 -12.37 4.84
CA VAL A 415 -29.98 -11.05 5.49
C VAL A 415 -29.84 -9.96 4.44
N LEU A 416 -28.99 -10.16 3.42
CA LEU A 416 -28.78 -9.20 2.35
C LEU A 416 -30.08 -8.87 1.60
N HIS A 417 -30.87 -9.88 1.22
CA HIS A 417 -32.17 -9.67 0.60
C HIS A 417 -33.13 -8.88 1.50
N GLY A 418 -33.16 -9.19 2.80
CA GLY A 418 -33.95 -8.45 3.79
C GLY A 418 -33.52 -6.98 3.90
N LEU A 419 -32.21 -6.71 3.92
CA LEU A 419 -31.66 -5.37 3.94
C LEU A 419 -31.99 -4.60 2.65
N CYS A 420 -31.81 -5.21 1.48
CA CYS A 420 -32.15 -4.59 0.19
C CYS A 420 -33.64 -4.26 0.09
N LYS A 421 -34.52 -5.15 0.57
CA LYS A 421 -35.97 -4.87 0.61
C LYS A 421 -36.28 -3.66 1.49
N ARG A 422 -35.67 -3.58 2.68
CA ARG A 422 -35.85 -2.42 3.58
C ARG A 422 -35.27 -1.13 3.00
N ALA A 423 -34.13 -1.21 2.32
CA ALA A 423 -33.54 -0.07 1.64
C ALA A 423 -34.48 0.46 0.54
N LYS A 424 -35.05 -0.41 -0.29
CA LYS A 424 -36.01 -0.02 -1.35
C LYS A 424 -37.24 0.71 -0.76
N VAL A 425 -37.75 0.27 0.39
CA VAL A 425 -38.86 0.94 1.10
C VAL A 425 -38.49 2.36 1.56
N GLU A 426 -37.25 2.59 1.97
CA GLU A 426 -36.72 3.90 2.37
C GLU A 426 -36.30 4.78 1.17
N GLY A 427 -36.59 4.36 -0.06
CA GLY A 427 -36.32 5.14 -1.27
C GLY A 427 -34.98 4.84 -1.95
N TYR A 428 -34.29 3.75 -1.57
CA TYR A 428 -33.12 3.28 -2.33
C TYR A 428 -33.54 2.76 -3.71
N ALA A 429 -33.04 3.40 -4.77
CA ALA A 429 -33.11 2.89 -6.12
C ALA A 429 -31.71 2.39 -6.54
N PRO A 430 -31.55 1.11 -6.91
CA PRO A 430 -30.30 0.64 -7.50
C PRO A 430 -29.97 1.47 -8.74
N LEU A 431 -28.74 1.93 -8.85
CA LEU A 431 -28.29 2.70 -10.02
C LEU A 431 -28.02 1.75 -11.20
N THR A 432 -29.08 1.15 -11.76
CA THR A 432 -29.01 0.16 -12.84
C THR A 432 -28.25 0.67 -14.05
N GLU A 433 -28.33 1.98 -14.31
CA GLU A 433 -27.56 2.73 -15.30
C GLU A 433 -26.06 2.44 -15.26
N LEU A 434 -25.49 1.97 -14.14
CA LEU A 434 -24.07 1.65 -13.97
C LEU A 434 -23.62 0.30 -14.57
N VAL A 435 -24.54 -0.62 -14.90
CA VAL A 435 -24.24 -1.97 -15.44
C VAL A 435 -24.33 -1.99 -16.99
N THR A 436 -23.58 -2.85 -17.67
CA THR A 436 -23.50 -2.90 -19.16
C THR A 436 -24.86 -3.02 -19.86
N LYS A 437 -25.00 -2.44 -21.05
CA LYS A 437 -26.24 -2.42 -21.85
C LYS A 437 -26.67 -3.80 -22.41
N ASP A 438 -25.81 -4.81 -22.36
CA ASP A 438 -26.07 -6.13 -22.94
C ASP A 438 -26.77 -7.12 -22.00
N VAL A 439 -27.22 -6.66 -20.83
CA VAL A 439 -27.94 -7.47 -19.83
C VAL A 439 -29.26 -6.82 -19.45
N SER A 440 -30.27 -7.65 -19.16
CA SER A 440 -31.62 -7.20 -18.78
C SER A 440 -31.57 -6.30 -17.54
N GLU A 441 -32.52 -5.37 -17.36
CA GLU A 441 -32.55 -4.51 -16.16
C GLU A 441 -32.60 -5.31 -14.85
N GLU A 442 -33.27 -6.46 -14.86
CA GLU A 442 -33.35 -7.40 -13.74
C GLU A 442 -31.97 -7.97 -13.40
N GLU A 443 -31.21 -8.40 -14.41
CA GLU A 443 -29.84 -8.91 -14.25
C GLU A 443 -28.86 -7.79 -13.83
N ARG A 444 -29.14 -6.54 -14.22
CA ARG A 444 -28.37 -5.37 -13.76
C ARG A 444 -28.60 -5.11 -12.27
N GLU A 445 -29.85 -5.17 -11.80
CA GLU A 445 -30.17 -5.07 -10.37
C GLU A 445 -29.57 -6.20 -9.53
N GLU A 446 -29.61 -7.44 -10.03
CA GLU A 446 -29.01 -8.58 -9.34
C GLU A 446 -27.49 -8.44 -9.19
N ASN A 447 -26.80 -8.00 -10.25
CA ASN A 447 -25.36 -7.75 -10.20
C ASN A 447 -24.98 -6.70 -9.14
N LEU A 448 -25.75 -5.61 -9.03
CA LEU A 448 -25.55 -4.57 -8.01
C LEU A 448 -25.89 -5.05 -6.59
N THR A 449 -26.80 -6.00 -6.47
CA THR A 449 -27.23 -6.55 -5.18
C THR A 449 -26.11 -7.34 -4.53
N PHE A 450 -25.37 -8.14 -5.30
CA PHE A 450 -24.36 -9.07 -4.78
C PHE A 450 -22.93 -8.51 -4.77
N HIS A 451 -22.79 -7.19 -4.61
CA HIS A 451 -21.48 -6.56 -4.39
C HIS A 451 -20.82 -7.08 -3.10
N SER A 452 -19.48 -7.20 -3.15
CA SER A 452 -18.68 -7.71 -2.03
C SER A 452 -18.91 -6.92 -0.73
N GLU A 453 -19.11 -5.61 -0.83
CA GLU A 453 -19.33 -4.74 0.31
C GLU A 453 -20.66 -5.04 1.01
N LYS A 454 -21.72 -5.25 0.21
CA LYS A 454 -23.05 -5.54 0.75
C LYS A 454 -23.08 -6.92 1.42
N LEU A 455 -22.39 -7.90 0.84
CA LEU A 455 -22.18 -9.23 1.46
C LEU A 455 -21.44 -9.11 2.80
N ALA A 456 -20.36 -8.32 2.85
CA ALA A 456 -19.59 -8.08 4.07
C ALA A 456 -20.41 -7.38 5.17
N VAL A 457 -21.22 -6.38 4.81
CA VAL A 457 -22.16 -5.73 5.74
C VAL A 457 -23.23 -6.72 6.22
N ALA A 458 -23.84 -7.48 5.32
CA ALA A 458 -24.86 -8.48 5.66
C ALA A 458 -24.32 -9.55 6.62
N TYR A 459 -23.11 -10.05 6.38
CA TYR A 459 -22.44 -10.98 7.30
C TYR A 459 -22.17 -10.33 8.67
N SER A 460 -21.74 -9.06 8.69
CA SER A 460 -21.54 -8.34 9.95
C SER A 460 -22.85 -8.19 10.73
N VAL A 461 -23.95 -7.84 10.07
CA VAL A 461 -25.28 -7.77 10.69
C VAL A 461 -25.70 -9.13 11.23
N LEU A 462 -25.46 -10.21 10.49
CA LEU A 462 -25.79 -11.58 10.92
C LEU A 462 -25.05 -11.98 12.20
N LYS A 463 -23.77 -11.58 12.35
CA LYS A 463 -22.89 -12.06 13.43
C LYS A 463 -22.74 -11.10 14.61
N THR A 464 -23.38 -9.94 14.59
CA THR A 464 -23.24 -8.92 15.65
C THR A 464 -24.58 -8.40 16.12
N GLY A 465 -24.64 -8.00 17.39
CA GLY A 465 -25.87 -7.48 18.00
C GLY A 465 -26.27 -6.09 17.48
N PRO A 466 -27.54 -5.68 17.70
CA PRO A 466 -28.00 -4.31 17.46
C PRO A 466 -27.09 -3.28 18.15
N GLY A 467 -26.93 -2.11 17.52
CA GLY A 467 -26.09 -1.01 18.04
C GLY A 467 -24.57 -1.19 17.91
N THR A 468 -24.08 -2.38 17.53
CA THR A 468 -22.63 -2.59 17.34
C THR A 468 -22.13 -1.84 16.08
N GLU A 469 -20.95 -1.23 16.11
CA GLU A 469 -20.38 -0.63 14.89
C GLU A 469 -19.99 -1.73 13.87
N ILE A 470 -20.26 -1.51 12.58
CA ILE A 470 -19.88 -2.41 11.50
C ILE A 470 -18.64 -1.87 10.82
N MET A 471 -17.53 -2.61 10.81
CA MET A 471 -16.31 -2.23 10.10
C MET A 471 -16.11 -3.16 8.89
N VAL A 472 -16.07 -2.60 7.69
CA VAL A 472 -15.77 -3.31 6.45
C VAL A 472 -14.58 -2.64 5.78
N SER A 473 -13.68 -3.45 5.23
CA SER A 473 -12.57 -2.96 4.41
C SER A 473 -12.69 -3.46 2.97
N LYS A 474 -12.26 -2.65 2.01
CA LYS A 474 -12.28 -2.94 0.56
C LYS A 474 -10.94 -2.59 -0.07
N ASN A 475 -10.49 -3.41 -1.02
CA ASN A 475 -9.23 -3.21 -1.76
C ASN A 475 -9.34 -2.18 -2.90
N LEU A 476 -10.55 -1.83 -3.31
CA LEU A 476 -10.88 -0.83 -4.34
C LEU A 476 -11.69 0.30 -3.72
N GLN A 477 -11.89 1.39 -4.47
CA GLN A 477 -12.80 2.47 -4.08
C GLN A 477 -14.24 1.94 -3.96
N THR A 478 -14.99 2.42 -2.98
CA THR A 478 -16.41 2.07 -2.84
C THR A 478 -17.19 2.68 -4.02
N CYS A 479 -18.04 1.89 -4.68
CA CYS A 479 -18.86 2.39 -5.77
C CYS A 479 -20.04 3.23 -5.26
N ILE A 480 -20.57 4.12 -6.12
CA ILE A 480 -21.68 5.03 -5.78
C ILE A 480 -22.88 4.24 -5.24
N ASP A 481 -23.24 3.14 -5.90
CA ASP A 481 -24.38 2.32 -5.50
C ASP A 481 -24.24 1.73 -4.09
N CYS A 482 -23.07 1.17 -3.76
CA CYS A 482 -22.77 0.69 -2.41
C CYS A 482 -22.78 1.83 -1.38
N HIS A 483 -22.29 3.01 -1.76
CA HIS A 483 -22.27 4.18 -0.90
C HIS A 483 -23.68 4.67 -0.53
N GLU A 484 -24.55 4.85 -1.53
CA GLU A 484 -25.96 5.23 -1.33
C GLU A 484 -26.71 4.18 -0.52
N TRP A 485 -26.48 2.90 -0.83
CA TRP A 485 -27.05 1.80 -0.06
C TRP A 485 -26.61 1.83 1.41
N MET A 486 -25.32 2.06 1.70
CA MET A 486 -24.82 2.13 3.08
C MET A 486 -25.37 3.30 3.87
N LYS A 487 -25.58 4.47 3.23
CA LYS A 487 -26.28 5.59 3.87
C LYS A 487 -27.65 5.13 4.37
N ILE A 488 -28.46 4.55 3.49
CA ILE A 488 -29.81 4.11 3.83
C ILE A 488 -29.78 2.98 4.88
N ILE A 489 -28.89 2.00 4.75
CA ILE A 489 -28.77 0.90 5.71
C ILE A 489 -28.32 1.39 7.09
N SER A 490 -27.43 2.38 7.19
CA SER A 490 -27.03 2.96 8.49
C SER A 490 -28.24 3.55 9.25
N LYS A 491 -29.15 4.22 8.53
CA LYS A 491 -30.42 4.74 9.06
C LYS A 491 -31.36 3.60 9.46
N VAL A 492 -31.58 2.65 8.55
CA VAL A 492 -32.48 1.50 8.72
C VAL A 492 -32.11 0.61 9.90
N LEU A 493 -30.81 0.42 10.14
CA LEU A 493 -30.31 -0.41 11.23
C LEU A 493 -30.10 0.36 12.54
N CYS A 494 -30.15 1.70 12.51
CA CYS A 494 -29.66 2.55 13.60
C CYS A 494 -28.25 2.13 14.06
N ARG A 495 -27.37 1.87 13.08
CA ARG A 495 -26.01 1.41 13.31
C ARG A 495 -25.05 2.25 12.48
N VAL A 496 -23.88 2.47 13.08
CA VAL A 496 -22.74 3.05 12.38
C VAL A 496 -22.12 1.98 11.48
N ILE A 497 -21.89 2.33 10.22
CA ILE A 497 -21.11 1.52 9.28
C ILE A 497 -19.87 2.31 8.92
N ILE A 498 -18.70 1.74 9.17
CA ILE A 498 -17.41 2.28 8.75
C ILE A 498 -16.92 1.44 7.57
N MET A 499 -16.84 2.05 6.40
CA MET A 499 -16.25 1.46 5.21
C MET A 499 -14.87 2.07 4.99
N ARG A 500 -13.83 1.24 5.11
CA ARG A 500 -12.47 1.59 4.68
C ARG A 500 -12.30 1.18 3.22
N ASP A 501 -12.17 2.14 2.32
CA ASP A 501 -11.74 1.86 0.96
C ASP A 501 -10.22 2.08 0.80
N ARG A 502 -9.71 2.01 -0.42
CA ARG A 502 -8.29 2.22 -0.71
C ARG A 502 -7.79 3.63 -0.36
N MET A 503 -8.68 4.61 -0.34
CA MET A 503 -8.35 6.04 -0.23
C MET A 503 -8.65 6.59 1.17
N ARG A 504 -9.76 6.20 1.79
CA ARG A 504 -10.26 6.80 3.03
C ARG A 504 -11.22 5.90 3.81
N PHE A 505 -11.62 6.42 4.97
CA PHE A 505 -12.77 5.96 5.71
C PHE A 505 -14.02 6.75 5.33
N HIS A 506 -15.12 6.01 5.15
CA HIS A 506 -16.48 6.52 5.06
C HIS A 506 -17.20 6.07 6.32
N ARG A 507 -17.64 7.02 7.14
CA ARG A 507 -18.48 6.76 8.29
C ARG A 507 -19.92 7.06 7.90
N PHE A 508 -20.74 6.01 7.82
CA PHE A 508 -22.17 6.10 7.55
C PHE A 508 -22.93 6.05 8.87
N GLU A 509 -23.70 7.10 9.12
CA GLU A 509 -24.47 7.25 10.36
C GLU A 509 -25.74 8.04 10.06
N SER A 510 -26.88 7.49 10.47
CA SER A 510 -28.20 8.14 10.35
C SER A 510 -28.55 8.62 8.93
N GLY A 511 -28.11 7.90 7.89
CA GLY A 511 -28.39 8.27 6.50
C GLY A 511 -27.37 9.20 5.85
N CYS A 512 -26.35 9.63 6.59
CA CYS A 512 -25.30 10.53 6.10
C CYS A 512 -23.95 9.80 6.03
N CYS A 513 -23.05 10.31 5.19
CA CYS A 513 -21.65 9.87 5.14
C CYS A 513 -20.71 11.01 5.54
N SER A 514 -19.62 10.69 6.25
CA SER A 514 -18.55 11.65 6.59
C SER A 514 -17.90 12.32 5.38
N CYS A 515 -18.09 11.80 4.16
CA CYS A 515 -17.58 12.41 2.93
C CYS A 515 -18.46 13.55 2.38
N LYS A 516 -19.66 13.78 2.95
CA LYS A 516 -20.64 14.77 2.49
C LYS A 516 -20.98 14.66 0.99
N ASP A 517 -20.96 13.44 0.46
CA ASP A 517 -21.18 13.11 -0.95
C ASP A 517 -20.22 13.80 -1.95
N TYR A 518 -19.17 14.49 -1.50
CA TYR A 518 -18.21 15.19 -2.37
C TYR A 518 -17.60 14.28 -3.46
N TRP A 519 -17.40 13.02 -3.11
CA TRP A 519 -16.81 12.00 -3.98
C TRP A 519 -17.76 11.47 -5.04
N PHE A 520 -19.06 11.69 -4.87
CA PHE A 520 -20.13 11.10 -5.66
C PHE A 520 -21.10 12.14 -6.25
N ASN A 521 -20.97 13.42 -5.87
CA ASN A 521 -21.85 14.48 -6.37
C ASN A 521 -21.56 14.79 -7.85
N THR A 522 -22.60 14.70 -8.67
CA THR A 522 -22.67 15.05 -10.09
C THR A 522 -23.73 16.14 -10.31
N GLU A 523 -23.79 17.14 -9.44
CA GLU A 523 -24.68 18.28 -9.68
C GLU A 523 -24.22 19.01 -10.96
N GLY A 524 -24.99 18.82 -12.04
CA GLY A 524 -25.00 19.72 -13.19
C GLY A 524 -24.88 19.11 -14.59
N HIS A 525 -24.49 17.84 -14.78
CA HIS A 525 -24.24 17.33 -16.14
C HIS A 525 -24.64 15.87 -16.31
N SER A 526 -25.62 15.64 -17.19
CA SER A 526 -25.97 14.40 -17.92
C SER A 526 -25.30 13.12 -17.40
N ILE A 527 -26.09 12.29 -16.74
CA ILE A 527 -25.71 10.97 -16.23
C ILE A 527 -25.27 10.08 -17.41
N LEU A 528 -23.95 9.93 -17.58
CA LEU A 528 -23.34 8.86 -18.36
C LEU A 528 -22.15 8.30 -17.56
N ALA A 529 -22.46 7.69 -16.42
CA ALA A 529 -21.51 6.92 -15.63
C ALA A 529 -21.66 5.43 -15.96
N GLN A 530 -20.67 4.80 -16.62
CA GLN A 530 -20.65 3.34 -16.77
C GLN A 530 -19.24 2.79 -16.77
N LEU A 531 -18.92 1.90 -15.81
CA LEU A 531 -18.23 0.61 -15.98
C LEU A 531 -17.46 0.22 -14.70
N GLU A 532 -18.06 -0.67 -13.91
CA GLU A 532 -17.35 -1.81 -13.31
C GLU A 532 -18.16 -3.09 -13.57
N LEU A 533 -17.45 -4.23 -13.71
CA LEU A 533 -17.90 -5.63 -13.94
C LEU A 533 -18.18 -5.99 -15.42
N SER A 534 -17.21 -6.56 -16.14
CA SER A 534 -16.91 -8.01 -16.17
C SER A 534 -15.46 -8.44 -15.90
#